data_AF-X1QXE8-F1
#
_entry.id   AF-X1QXE8-F1
#
_cell.length_a   1.000
_cell.length_b   1.000
_cell.length_c   1.000
_cell.angle_alpha   90.00
_cell.angle_beta   90.00
_cell.angle_gamma   90.00
#
_symmetry.space_group_name_H-M   'P 1'
#
loop_
_entity.id
_entity.type
_entity.pdbx_description
1 polymer ?
#
loop_
_entity_poly.entity_id
_entity_poly.type
_entity_poly.pdbx_seq_one_letter_code
_entity_poly.pdbx_strand_id
1 'polypeptide(L)'
;NPAYAQKYLDAILTKPSSQDIIAYQLRREPALAGLAAELRKIGIHPNYHSLYRELAYVIPPVADIITMAVREAFTPEIAERFGQYEDYPVKLNLKLRPCN
;
A
#
# COMPACT_ATOMS: atom_id res chain seq x y z
N ASN A 1 -3.40 -27.35 -35.58
CA ASN A 1 -4.29 -26.93 -36.69
C ASN A 1 -3.77 -25.60 -37.24
N PRO A 2 -3.23 -25.57 -38.48
CA PRO A 2 -2.57 -24.39 -39.07
C PRO A 2 -3.48 -23.16 -39.16
N ALA A 3 -4.80 -23.35 -39.18
CA ALA A 3 -5.78 -22.26 -39.22
C ALA A 3 -5.74 -21.31 -37.99
N TYR A 4 -5.15 -21.75 -36.87
CA TYR A 4 -5.11 -20.96 -35.63
C TYR A 4 -3.70 -20.44 -35.29
N ALA A 5 -2.69 -20.73 -36.11
CA ALA A 5 -1.30 -20.37 -35.82
C ALA A 5 -1.13 -18.86 -35.58
N GLN A 6 -1.72 -18.02 -36.44
CA GLN A 6 -1.72 -16.56 -36.29
C GLN A 6 -2.43 -16.13 -35.00
N LYS A 7 -3.59 -16.71 -34.70
CA LYS A 7 -4.38 -16.37 -33.50
C LYS A 7 -3.65 -16.72 -32.21
N TYR A 8 -2.90 -17.82 -32.19
CA TYR A 8 -2.03 -18.18 -31.06
C TYR A 8 -0.83 -17.24 -30.94
N LEU A 9 -0.22 -16.88 -32.06
CA LEU A 9 0.89 -15.93 -32.10
C LEU A 9 0.45 -14.55 -31.60
N ASP A 10 -0.67 -14.02 -32.08
CA ASP A 10 -1.23 -12.72 -31.67
C ASP A 10 -1.59 -12.71 -30.18
N ALA A 11 -2.11 -13.82 -29.66
CA ALA A 11 -2.41 -13.98 -28.23
C ALA A 11 -1.17 -14.01 -27.34
N ILE A 12 0.02 -14.27 -27.88
CA ILE A 12 1.29 -14.25 -27.15
C ILE A 12 1.96 -12.87 -27.26
N LEU A 13 1.89 -12.23 -28.43
CA LEU A 13 2.67 -11.04 -28.73
C LEU A 13 2.15 -9.72 -28.12
N THR A 14 1.01 -9.70 -27.43
CA THR A 14 0.34 -8.42 -27.09
C THR A 14 -0.32 -8.34 -25.71
N LYS A 15 0.08 -9.15 -24.72
CA LYS A 15 -0.53 -9.09 -23.38
C LYS A 15 0.19 -8.10 -22.46
N PRO A 16 -0.52 -7.16 -21.81
CA PRO A 16 0.06 -6.33 -20.75
C PRO A 16 0.45 -7.21 -19.55
N SER A 17 1.43 -6.76 -18.77
CA SER A 17 1.84 -7.49 -17.58
C SER A 17 0.71 -7.52 -16.53
N SER A 18 0.68 -8.55 -15.69
CA SER A 18 -0.29 -8.62 -14.59
C SER A 18 -0.14 -7.44 -13.61
N GLN A 19 1.07 -6.92 -13.43
CA GLN A 19 1.34 -5.74 -12.61
C GLN A 19 0.75 -4.47 -13.23
N ASP A 20 0.87 -4.28 -14.55
CA ASP A 20 0.28 -3.13 -15.22
C ASP A 20 -1.25 -3.13 -15.14
N ILE A 21 -1.87 -4.32 -15.24
CA ILE A 21 -3.31 -4.48 -15.05
C ILE A 21 -3.71 -4.10 -13.62
N ILE A 22 -2.97 -4.56 -12.61
CA ILE A 22 -3.23 -4.23 -11.21
C ILE A 22 -3.10 -2.73 -10.97
N ALA A 23 -2.02 -2.12 -11.45
CA ALA A 23 -1.79 -0.68 -11.34
C ALA A 23 -2.89 0.13 -12.04
N TYR A 24 -3.31 -0.29 -13.23
CA TYR A 24 -4.42 0.34 -13.95
C TYR A 24 -5.75 0.24 -13.19
N GLN A 25 -6.06 -0.92 -12.62
CA GLN A 25 -7.27 -1.11 -11.83
C GLN A 25 -7.26 -0.26 -10.54
N LEU A 26 -6.15 -0.24 -9.81
CA LEU A 26 -5.99 0.58 -8.59
C LEU A 26 -6.17 2.08 -8.85
N ARG A 27 -5.79 2.57 -10.04
CA ARG A 27 -6.02 3.98 -10.44
C ARG A 27 -7.49 4.31 -10.71
N ARG A 28 -8.29 3.31 -11.07
CA ARG A 28 -9.72 3.48 -11.36
C ARG A 28 -10.57 3.29 -10.11
N GLU A 29 -10.35 2.18 -9.41
CA GLU A 29 -11.14 1.80 -8.26
C GLU A 29 -10.28 1.01 -7.25
N PRO A 30 -10.16 1.47 -5.99
CA PRO A 30 -9.41 0.77 -4.95
C PRO A 30 -9.94 -0.64 -4.60
N ALA A 31 -11.22 -0.91 -4.90
CA ALA A 31 -11.87 -2.19 -4.58
C ALA A 31 -11.50 -3.33 -5.52
N LEU A 32 -10.77 -3.07 -6.63
CA LEU A 32 -10.31 -4.09 -7.58
C LEU A 32 -11.45 -4.98 -8.12
N ALA A 33 -12.67 -4.45 -8.27
CA ALA A 33 -13.83 -5.22 -8.69
C ALA A 33 -13.64 -5.82 -10.11
N GLY A 34 -12.96 -5.09 -11.00
CA GLY A 34 -12.66 -5.51 -12.37
C GLY A 34 -11.45 -6.43 -12.54
N LEU A 35 -10.63 -6.65 -11.50
CA LEU A 35 -9.33 -7.31 -11.62
C LEU A 35 -9.44 -8.76 -12.13
N ALA A 36 -10.38 -9.54 -11.60
CA ALA A 36 -10.56 -10.95 -11.99
C ALA A 36 -10.96 -11.12 -13.47
N ALA A 37 -11.68 -10.15 -14.04
CA ALA A 37 -12.04 -10.16 -15.45
C ALA A 37 -10.81 -9.88 -16.34
N GLU A 38 -9.98 -8.90 -15.98
CA GLU A 38 -8.76 -8.57 -16.73
C GLU A 38 -7.70 -9.67 -16.65
N LEU A 39 -7.49 -10.26 -15.46
CA LEU A 39 -6.55 -11.38 -15.28
C LEU A 39 -6.93 -12.59 -16.14
N ARG A 40 -8.24 -12.84 -16.32
CA ARG A 40 -8.72 -13.91 -17.20
C ARG A 40 -8.40 -13.66 -18.66
N LYS A 41 -8.46 -12.41 -19.13
CA LYS A 41 -8.15 -12.05 -20.54
C LYS A 41 -6.70 -12.35 -20.90
N ILE A 42 -5.77 -12.20 -19.95
CA ILE A 42 -4.36 -12.55 -20.17
C ILE A 42 -4.05 -14.05 -19.95
N GLY A 43 -5.01 -14.81 -19.44
CA GLY A 43 -4.90 -16.27 -19.26
C GLY A 43 -4.50 -16.72 -17.85
N ILE A 44 -4.65 -15.87 -16.82
CA ILE A 44 -4.40 -16.26 -15.44
C ILE A 44 -5.55 -17.13 -14.94
N HIS A 45 -5.19 -18.30 -14.40
CA HIS A 45 -6.15 -19.25 -13.85
C HIS A 45 -6.93 -18.64 -12.66
N PRO A 46 -8.25 -18.86 -12.55
CA PRO A 46 -9.09 -18.32 -11.47
C PRO A 46 -8.57 -18.56 -10.05
N ASN A 47 -7.93 -19.71 -9.79
CA ASN A 47 -7.36 -20.05 -8.49
C ASN A 47 -6.28 -19.07 -8.00
N TYR A 48 -5.66 -18.29 -8.89
CA TYR A 48 -4.66 -17.29 -8.50
C TYR A 48 -5.24 -15.88 -8.35
N HIS A 49 -6.54 -15.68 -8.59
CA HIS A 49 -7.13 -14.34 -8.55
C HIS A 49 -7.13 -13.76 -7.12
N SER A 50 -7.33 -14.59 -6.09
CA SER A 50 -7.20 -14.17 -4.69
C SER A 50 -5.77 -13.72 -4.37
N LEU A 51 -4.77 -14.50 -4.78
CA LEU A 51 -3.35 -14.18 -4.61
C LEU A 51 -3.01 -12.81 -5.21
N TYR A 52 -3.44 -12.53 -6.45
CA TYR A 52 -3.20 -11.23 -7.08
C TYR A 52 -3.94 -10.08 -6.40
N ARG A 53 -5.12 -10.34 -5.82
CA ARG A 53 -5.86 -9.32 -5.04
C ARG A 53 -5.12 -8.99 -3.75
N GLU A 54 -4.59 -9.99 -3.04
CA GLU A 54 -3.80 -9.79 -1.83
C GLU A 54 -2.50 -9.02 -2.13
N LEU A 55 -1.81 -9.39 -3.21
CA LEU A 55 -0.56 -8.73 -3.64
C LEU A 55 -0.75 -7.29 -4.15
N ALA A 56 -1.98 -6.90 -4.53
CA ALA A 56 -2.25 -5.57 -5.04
C ALA A 56 -2.21 -4.47 -3.96
N TYR A 57 -2.43 -4.83 -2.69
CA TYR A 57 -2.40 -3.87 -1.60
C TYR A 57 -0.95 -3.52 -1.24
N VAL A 58 -0.51 -2.36 -1.72
CA VAL A 58 0.77 -1.79 -1.34
C VAL A 58 0.66 -1.27 0.10
N ILE A 59 1.51 -1.79 0.98
CA ILE A 59 1.69 -1.22 2.32
C ILE A 59 2.39 0.14 2.13
N PRO A 60 1.80 1.26 2.62
CA PRO A 60 2.46 2.56 2.54
C PRO A 60 3.84 2.49 3.22
N PRO A 61 4.85 3.22 2.74
CA PRO A 61 6.16 3.22 3.37
C PRO A 61 6.06 3.72 4.82
N VAL A 62 6.98 3.26 5.66
CA VAL A 62 6.98 3.59 7.11
C VAL A 62 6.92 5.10 7.36
N ALA A 63 7.60 5.90 6.53
CA ALA A 63 7.57 7.37 6.63
C ALA A 63 6.17 7.96 6.44
N ASP A 64 5.39 7.44 5.49
CA ASP A 64 4.02 7.89 5.26
C ASP A 64 3.12 7.53 6.44
N ILE A 65 3.30 6.33 7.02
CA ILE A 65 2.58 5.92 8.23
C ILE A 65 2.92 6.84 9.42
N ILE A 66 4.21 7.12 9.64
CA ILE A 66 4.65 8.01 10.73
C ILE A 66 4.08 9.41 10.54
N THR A 67 4.17 9.98 9.33
CA THR A 67 3.68 11.34 9.08
C THR A 67 2.16 11.45 9.21
N MET A 68 1.41 10.40 8.82
CA MET A 68 -0.03 10.33 9.09
C MET A 68 -0.34 10.24 10.59
N ALA A 69 0.37 9.39 11.32
CA ALA A 69 0.17 9.21 12.76
C ALA A 69 0.52 10.47 13.57
N VAL A 70 1.61 11.15 13.22
CA VAL A 70 2.01 12.42 13.87
C VAL A 70 0.96 13.50 13.65
N ARG A 71 0.37 13.61 12.46
CA ARG A 71 -0.71 14.59 12.21
C ARG A 71 -1.92 14.34 13.10
N GLU A 72 -2.26 13.08 13.36
CA GLU A 72 -3.36 12.71 14.24
C GLU A 72 -3.02 12.94 15.72
N ALA A 73 -1.83 12.50 16.17
CA ALA A 73 -1.39 12.54 17.56
C ALA A 73 -1.22 13.95 18.15
N PHE A 74 -1.04 14.97 17.29
CA PHE A 74 -0.85 16.37 17.67
C PHE A 74 -2.08 17.25 17.40
N THR A 75 -3.26 16.66 17.21
CA THR A 75 -4.51 17.43 17.24
C THR A 75 -4.71 18.07 18.63
N PRO A 76 -5.27 19.29 18.75
CA PRO A 76 -5.35 20.01 20.02
C PRO A 76 -6.01 19.19 21.14
N GLU A 77 -7.09 18.47 20.82
CA GLU A 77 -7.83 17.63 21.77
C GLU A 77 -6.98 16.46 22.30
N ILE A 78 -6.19 15.83 21.44
CA ILE A 78 -5.32 14.70 21.80
C ILE A 78 -4.10 15.22 22.55
N ALA A 79 -3.50 16.31 22.09
CA ALA A 79 -2.34 16.91 22.72
C ALA A 79 -2.65 17.41 24.15
N GLU A 80 -3.83 17.99 24.38
CA GLU A 80 -4.30 18.38 25.72
C GLU A 80 -4.57 17.16 26.59
N ARG A 81 -5.24 16.13 26.06
CA ARG A 81 -5.51 14.89 26.80
C ARG A 81 -4.24 14.20 27.31
N PHE A 82 -3.15 14.28 26.55
CA PHE A 82 -1.87 13.67 26.90
C PHE A 82 -0.85 14.65 27.50
N GLY A 83 -1.25 15.91 27.76
CA GLY A 83 -0.36 16.92 28.33
C GLY A 83 0.88 17.21 27.49
N GLN A 84 0.81 17.05 26.16
CA GLN A 84 1.97 17.12 25.27
C GLN A 84 2.60 18.52 25.20
N TYR A 85 1.84 19.56 25.57
CA TYR A 85 2.30 20.96 25.62
C TYR A 85 2.63 21.44 27.04
N GLU A 86 2.58 20.57 28.04
CA GLU A 86 3.01 20.92 29.39
C GLU A 86 4.54 21.04 29.46
N ASP A 87 5.03 22.01 30.23
CA ASP A 87 6.46 22.16 30.48
C ASP A 87 7.03 20.93 31.20
N TYR A 88 8.28 20.60 30.90
CA TYR A 88 8.99 19.53 31.58
C TYR A 88 8.92 19.74 33.11
N PRO A 89 8.62 18.70 33.90
CA PRO A 89 8.53 18.83 35.34
C PRO A 89 9.86 19.33 35.90
N VAL A 90 9.83 20.47 36.60
CA VAL A 90 11.01 21.16 37.18
C VAL A 90 11.88 20.25 38.05
N LYS A 91 11.31 19.16 38.59
CA LYS A 91 12.02 18.15 39.39
C LYS A 91 13.01 17.28 38.61
N LEU A 92 12.97 17.29 37.27
CA LEU A 92 13.92 16.57 36.41
C LEU A 92 15.11 17.44 35.96
N ASN A 93 15.37 18.57 36.62
CA ASN A 93 16.68 19.20 36.54
C ASN A 93 17.70 18.27 37.20
N LEU A 94 18.31 17.42 36.36
CA LEU A 94 19.41 16.54 36.71
C LEU A 94 20.42 17.32 37.55
N LYS A 95 20.61 16.91 38.81
CA LYS A 95 21.91 17.06 39.45
C LYS A 95 22.89 16.33 38.54
N LEU A 96 23.53 17.04 37.63
CA LEU A 96 24.65 16.55 36.86
C LEU A 96 25.64 16.00 37.89
N ARG A 97 25.79 14.68 37.95
CA ARG A 97 26.84 14.08 38.77
C ARG A 97 28.16 14.58 38.18
N PRO A 98 29.05 15.20 38.97
CA PRO A 98 30.36 15.57 38.45
C PRO A 98 31.05 14.30 37.98
N CYS A 99 31.61 14.36 36.76
CA CYS A 99 32.46 13.30 36.24
C CYS A 99 33.67 13.16 37.17
N ASN A 100 33.84 11.98 37.77
CA ASN A 100 35.13 11.56 38.32
C ASN A 100 36.02 11.05 37.19
#